data_AF-A0A5J4L2P9-F1
#
_entry.id   AF-A0A5J4L2P9-F1
#
_cell.length_a   1.000
_cell.length_b   1.000
_cell.length_c   1.000
_cell.angle_alpha   90.00
_cell.angle_beta   90.00
_cell.angle_gamma   90.00
#
_symmetry.space_group_name_H-M   'P 1'
#
loop_
_entity.id
_entity.type
_entity.pdbx_description
1 polymer ?
#
loop_
_entity_poly.entity_id
_entity_poly.type
_entity_poly.pdbx_seq_one_letter_code
_entity_poly.pdbx_strand_id
1 'polypeptide(L)'
;MPIRGQLYFTIYTHVLIIDIKEFIPACMNYEKIFLEARQQDALIVACHPHHMSDMSRDTLFLWNNRGKYAKYIDAWEIANRDDVFNVISLEKYPYIANSDFHKARHIYSWKTLLNCEKNIDSIKKCIRHNKGVAITLFRN
;
A
#
# COMPACT_ATOMS: atom_id res chain seq x y z
N MET A 1 21.65 36.28 -18.11
CA MET A 1 21.29 35.01 -18.79
C MET A 1 20.81 34.03 -17.73
N PRO A 2 19.55 33.58 -17.74
CA PRO A 2 18.98 32.76 -16.67
C PRO A 2 19.27 31.28 -16.90
N ILE A 3 19.66 30.55 -15.86
CA ILE A 3 19.62 29.09 -15.84
C ILE A 3 18.47 28.68 -14.94
N ARG A 4 17.56 27.89 -15.54
CA ARG A 4 16.25 27.48 -15.08
C ARG A 4 16.27 26.89 -13.67
N GLY A 5 15.34 27.36 -12.83
CA GLY A 5 15.02 26.74 -11.54
C GLY A 5 14.54 25.30 -11.74
N GLN A 6 15.25 24.37 -11.11
CA GLN A 6 14.87 22.97 -11.06
C GLN A 6 13.80 22.82 -9.96
N LEU A 7 12.54 22.70 -10.37
CA LEU A 7 11.46 22.26 -9.48
C LEU A 7 11.75 20.82 -9.06
N TYR A 8 12.31 20.64 -7.87
CA TYR A 8 12.35 19.32 -7.22
C TYR A 8 10.92 18.98 -6.80
N PHE A 9 10.19 18.26 -7.65
CA PHE A 9 8.98 17.59 -7.20
C PHE A 9 9.42 16.55 -6.17
N THR A 10 9.15 16.79 -4.89
CA THR A 10 9.28 15.73 -3.89
C THR A 10 8.19 14.72 -4.17
N ILE A 11 8.61 13.57 -4.68
CA ILE A 11 7.75 12.46 -5.02
C ILE A 11 7.45 11.72 -3.72
N TYR A 12 6.19 11.75 -3.27
CA TYR A 12 5.77 11.05 -2.06
C TYR A 12 5.15 9.71 -2.42
N THR A 13 5.51 8.69 -1.65
CA THR A 13 4.86 7.39 -1.70
C THR A 13 4.53 6.97 -0.29
N HIS A 14 3.42 6.27 -0.14
CA HIS A 14 3.06 5.63 1.12
C HIS A 14 3.03 4.12 0.88
N VAL A 15 3.80 3.40 1.70
CA VAL A 15 3.94 1.94 1.63
C VAL A 15 3.84 1.42 3.04
N LEU A 16 3.07 0.35 3.21
CA LEU A 16 3.03 -0.42 4.45
C LEU A 16 3.90 -1.66 4.28
N ILE A 17 4.90 -1.81 5.16
CA ILE A 17 5.75 -2.99 5.22
C ILE A 17 5.41 -3.75 6.50
N ILE A 18 4.82 -4.93 6.35
CA ILE A 18 4.25 -5.70 7.47
C ILE A 18 5.17 -6.87 7.80
N ASP A 19 5.33 -7.17 9.09
CA ASP A 19 6.17 -8.26 9.60
C ASP A 19 7.69 -8.02 9.45
N ILE A 20 8.11 -6.75 9.47
CA ILE A 20 9.54 -6.40 9.56
C ILE A 20 10.15 -6.91 10.87
N LYS A 21 11.41 -7.32 10.80
CA LYS A 21 12.24 -7.73 11.94
C LYS A 21 13.26 -6.66 12.30
N GLU A 22 13.72 -5.90 11.30
CA GLU A 22 14.71 -4.83 11.44
C GLU A 22 14.22 -3.55 10.76
N PHE A 23 14.58 -2.41 11.33
CA PHE A 23 14.19 -1.09 10.82
C PHE A 23 14.73 -0.84 9.40
N ILE A 24 13.86 -0.36 8.50
CA ILE A 24 14.22 0.03 7.13
C ILE A 24 14.11 1.56 7.00
N PRO A 25 15.23 2.28 6.80
CA PRO A 25 15.20 3.74 6.61
C PRO A 25 14.40 4.17 5.37
N ALA A 26 13.41 5.04 5.58
CA ALA A 26 12.53 5.54 4.50
C ALA A 26 13.22 6.48 3.50
N CYS A 27 14.44 6.96 3.80
CA CYS A 27 15.21 7.83 2.91
C CYS A 27 16.01 7.08 1.83
N MET A 28 15.97 5.74 1.83
CA MET A 28 16.58 4.93 0.79
C MET A 28 15.81 5.04 -0.54
N ASN A 29 16.43 4.59 -1.64
CA ASN A 29 15.69 4.42 -2.89
C ASN A 29 14.64 3.30 -2.74
N TYR A 30 13.51 3.42 -3.44
CA TYR A 30 12.37 2.50 -3.27
C TYR A 30 12.70 1.05 -3.56
N GLU A 31 13.49 0.77 -4.61
CA GLU A 31 13.87 -0.60 -4.97
C GLU A 31 14.68 -1.25 -3.85
N LYS A 32 15.59 -0.50 -3.22
CA LYS A 32 16.32 -0.95 -2.04
C LYS A 32 15.39 -1.20 -0.86
N ILE A 33 14.47 -0.28 -0.54
CA ILE A 33 13.47 -0.48 0.53
C ILE A 33 12.71 -1.80 0.33
N PHE A 34 12.26 -2.07 -0.90
CA PHE A 34 11.52 -3.30 -1.21
C PHE A 34 12.37 -4.56 -1.15
N LEU A 35 13.64 -4.48 -1.55
CA LEU A 35 14.57 -5.61 -1.44
C LEU A 35 14.91 -5.92 0.02
N GLU A 36 15.15 -4.90 0.86
CA GLU A 36 15.37 -5.05 2.31
C GLU A 36 14.14 -5.69 2.98
N ALA A 37 12.93 -5.22 2.64
CA ALA A 37 11.69 -5.81 3.13
C ALA A 37 11.55 -7.29 2.72
N ARG A 38 11.87 -7.62 1.47
CA ARG A 38 11.83 -9.00 0.97
C ARG A 38 12.86 -9.91 1.66
N GLN A 39 14.04 -9.40 1.98
CA GLN A 39 15.06 -10.15 2.74
C GLN A 39 14.57 -10.53 4.14
N GLN A 40 13.65 -9.74 4.72
CA GLN A 40 13.02 -10.01 6.01
C GLN A 40 11.74 -10.86 5.90
N ASP A 41 11.39 -11.34 4.70
CA ASP A 41 10.12 -12.00 4.40
C ASP A 41 8.88 -11.16 4.81
N ALA A 42 9.00 -9.83 4.75
CA ALA A 42 7.91 -8.91 5.03
C ALA A 42 6.90 -8.85 3.85
N LEU A 43 5.69 -8.39 4.13
CA LEU A 43 4.73 -8.01 3.08
C LEU A 43 4.93 -6.56 2.69
N ILE A 44 4.84 -6.27 1.39
CA ILE A 44 4.94 -4.92 0.85
C ILE A 44 3.59 -4.52 0.25
N VAL A 45 2.94 -3.53 0.85
CA VAL A 45 1.63 -3.04 0.42
C VAL A 45 1.74 -1.61 -0.09
N ALA A 46 1.30 -1.36 -1.32
CA ALA A 46 1.14 0.00 -1.83
C ALA A 46 -0.16 0.61 -1.27
N CYS A 47 -0.03 1.63 -0.43
CA CYS A 47 -1.19 2.31 0.16
C CYS A 47 -1.95 3.11 -0.89
N HIS A 48 -3.23 3.33 -0.63
CA HIS A 48 -4.16 3.99 -1.55
C HIS A 48 -3.67 5.37 -2.00
N PRO A 49 -4.09 5.86 -3.20
CA PRO A 49 -3.82 7.22 -3.58
C PRO A 49 -4.59 8.15 -2.64
N HIS A 50 -3.92 9.09 -2.00
CA HIS A 50 -4.58 10.12 -1.21
C HIS A 50 -4.45 11.46 -1.93
N HIS A 51 -5.57 11.98 -2.41
CA HIS A 51 -5.66 13.36 -2.87
C HIS A 51 -5.95 14.24 -1.66
N MET A 52 -4.91 14.83 -1.08
CA MET A 52 -5.12 15.92 -0.12
C MET A 52 -5.43 17.18 -0.92
N SER A 53 -6.65 17.72 -0.75
CA SER A 53 -7.02 19.03 -1.27
C SER A 53 -6.18 20.09 -0.56
N ASP A 54 -5.07 20.49 -1.20
CA ASP A 54 -4.35 21.77 -1.08
C ASP A 54 -2.86 21.53 -1.34
N MET A 55 -2.42 21.77 -2.59
CA MET A 55 -1.04 22.11 -2.98
C MET A 55 0.12 21.33 -2.31
N SER A 56 -0.12 20.11 -1.83
CA SER A 56 0.82 19.36 -1.03
C SER A 56 0.62 17.85 -1.22
N ARG A 57 1.55 17.27 -1.99
CA ARG A 57 2.01 15.88 -1.87
C ARG A 57 0.99 14.80 -2.26
N ASP A 58 0.74 14.69 -3.56
CA ASP A 58 0.12 13.50 -4.13
C ASP A 58 0.96 12.25 -3.79
N THR A 59 0.40 11.27 -3.07
CA THR A 59 1.03 9.95 -2.84
C THR A 59 0.91 9.01 -4.05
N LEU A 60 0.72 9.59 -5.24
CA LEU A 60 0.41 8.90 -6.48
C LEU A 60 1.61 8.23 -7.12
N PHE A 61 2.82 8.33 -6.55
CA PHE A 61 4.02 7.87 -7.25
C PHE A 61 3.95 6.39 -7.66
N LEU A 62 3.68 5.49 -6.70
CA LEU A 62 3.57 4.06 -7.01
C LEU A 62 2.40 3.80 -7.94
N TRP A 63 1.30 4.53 -7.77
CA TRP A 63 0.10 4.45 -8.63
C TRP A 63 0.35 4.95 -10.06
N ASN A 64 1.27 5.87 -10.29
CA ASN A 64 1.63 6.33 -11.63
C ASN A 64 2.73 5.45 -12.26
N ASN A 65 3.41 4.64 -11.45
CA ASN A 65 4.54 3.80 -11.87
C ASN A 65 4.28 2.29 -11.63
N ARG A 66 3.01 1.86 -11.58
CA ARG A 66 2.63 0.47 -11.21
C ARG A 66 3.30 -0.56 -12.10
N GLY A 67 3.37 -0.31 -13.41
CA GLY A 67 4.05 -1.21 -14.35
C GLY A 67 5.50 -1.49 -13.99
N LYS A 68 6.22 -0.50 -13.44
CA LYS A 68 7.60 -0.68 -12.96
C LYS A 68 7.66 -1.43 -11.62
N TYR A 69 6.79 -1.05 -10.69
CA TYR A 69 6.92 -1.47 -9.29
C TYR A 69 6.09 -2.69 -8.90
N ALA A 70 5.13 -3.13 -9.71
CA ALA A 70 4.23 -4.25 -9.39
C ALA A 70 4.96 -5.54 -8.99
N LYS A 71 6.13 -5.81 -9.58
CA LYS A 71 6.97 -6.99 -9.22
C LYS A 71 7.50 -6.98 -7.77
N TYR A 72 7.46 -5.84 -7.11
CA TYR A 72 7.88 -5.67 -5.71
C TYR A 72 6.71 -5.60 -4.73
N ILE A 73 5.49 -5.32 -5.21
CA ILE A 73 4.32 -5.07 -4.38
C ILE A 73 3.51 -6.36 -4.24
N ASP A 74 3.29 -6.79 -3.01
CA ASP A 74 2.50 -7.99 -2.71
C ASP A 74 1.00 -7.74 -2.76
N ALA A 75 0.56 -6.52 -2.41
CA ALA A 75 -0.83 -6.09 -2.54
C ALA A 75 -0.98 -4.58 -2.67
N TRP A 76 -2.07 -4.16 -3.30
CA TRP A 76 -2.48 -2.77 -3.44
C TRP A 76 -3.72 -2.51 -2.59
N GLU A 77 -3.76 -1.38 -1.91
CA GLU A 77 -4.93 -1.01 -1.15
C GLU A 77 -6.07 -0.60 -2.08
N ILE A 78 -7.12 -1.43 -2.12
CA ILE A 78 -8.31 -1.23 -2.96
C ILE A 78 -9.41 -0.49 -2.22
N ALA A 79 -9.39 -0.47 -0.89
CA ALA A 79 -10.35 0.27 -0.10
C ALA A 79 -9.72 0.78 1.19
N ASN A 80 -10.05 2.03 1.52
CA ASN A 80 -9.53 2.73 2.69
C ASN A 80 -10.67 3.50 3.35
N ARG A 81 -10.78 3.40 4.68
CA ARG A 81 -11.88 4.04 5.43
C ARG A 81 -13.23 3.61 4.84
N ASP A 82 -13.97 4.54 4.23
CA ASP A 82 -15.28 4.31 3.63
C ASP A 82 -15.22 4.21 2.09
N ASP A 83 -14.04 4.44 1.49
CA ASP A 83 -13.85 4.58 0.04
C ASP A 83 -13.31 3.29 -0.60
N VAL A 84 -13.68 3.06 -1.86
CA VAL A 84 -13.18 1.98 -2.73
C VAL A 84 -12.56 2.57 -4.00
N PHE A 85 -11.38 2.09 -4.38
CA PHE A 85 -10.58 2.58 -5.49
C PHE A 85 -10.66 1.63 -6.69
N ASN A 86 -11.44 1.99 -7.71
CA ASN A 86 -11.72 1.14 -8.88
C ASN A 86 -10.52 0.82 -9.77
N VAL A 87 -9.43 1.60 -9.68
CA VAL A 87 -8.27 1.47 -10.57
C VAL A 87 -7.60 0.10 -10.44
N ILE A 88 -7.54 -0.48 -9.24
CA ILE A 88 -6.96 -1.82 -9.02
C ILE A 88 -7.84 -2.93 -9.60
N SER A 89 -9.16 -2.79 -9.48
CA SER A 89 -10.11 -3.79 -9.95
C SER A 89 -9.96 -4.09 -11.45
N LEU A 90 -9.60 -3.09 -12.25
CA LEU A 90 -9.46 -3.22 -13.70
C LEU A 90 -8.17 -3.96 -14.11
N GLU A 91 -7.09 -3.80 -13.35
CA GLU A 91 -5.77 -4.37 -13.65
C GLU A 91 -5.53 -5.73 -12.95
N LYS A 92 -6.47 -6.18 -12.10
CA LYS A 92 -6.44 -7.46 -11.38
C LYS A 92 -5.18 -7.66 -10.52
N TYR A 93 -4.61 -6.58 -9.98
CA TYR A 93 -3.54 -6.72 -9.00
C TYR A 93 -4.05 -7.34 -7.69
N PRO A 94 -3.19 -8.05 -6.95
CA PRO A 94 -3.48 -8.43 -5.58
C PRO A 94 -3.95 -7.23 -4.75
N TYR A 95 -5.04 -7.40 -4.01
CA TYR A 95 -5.63 -6.30 -3.24
C TYR A 95 -5.82 -6.61 -1.76
N ILE A 96 -5.83 -5.56 -0.95
CA ILE A 96 -6.30 -5.56 0.44
C ILE A 96 -7.11 -4.30 0.75
N ALA A 97 -7.87 -4.31 1.84
CA ALA A 97 -8.51 -3.14 2.40
C ALA A 97 -8.10 -2.89 3.86
N ASN A 98 -7.97 -1.62 4.22
CA ASN A 98 -7.56 -1.21 5.56
C ASN A 98 -8.31 0.04 6.04
N SER A 99 -8.21 0.33 7.34
CA SER A 99 -8.87 1.48 7.96
C SER A 99 -8.09 2.78 7.89
N ASP A 100 -6.76 2.72 7.73
CA ASP A 100 -5.87 3.87 7.98
C ASP A 100 -6.23 4.60 9.29
N PHE A 101 -6.15 3.83 10.37
CA PHE A 101 -6.75 4.19 11.65
C PHE A 101 -6.01 5.37 12.31
N HIS A 102 -6.73 6.45 12.55
CA HIS A 102 -6.22 7.69 13.18
C HIS A 102 -7.23 8.30 14.18
N LYS A 103 -8.49 7.86 14.14
CA LYS A 103 -9.58 8.28 15.04
C LYS A 103 -10.43 7.06 15.34
N ALA A 104 -11.04 7.00 16.53
CA ALA A 104 -11.88 5.86 16.96
C ALA A 104 -12.91 5.43 15.90
N ARG A 105 -13.56 6.40 15.24
CA ARG A 105 -14.54 6.14 14.17
C ARG A 105 -13.98 5.32 12.99
N HIS A 106 -12.67 5.36 12.71
CA HIS A 106 -12.07 4.59 11.60
C HIS A 106 -12.04 3.08 11.88
N ILE A 107 -12.43 2.63 13.09
CA ILE A 107 -12.65 1.19 13.32
C ILE A 107 -13.77 0.66 12.43
N TYR A 108 -14.79 1.47 12.14
CA TYR A 108 -15.84 1.18 11.17
C TYR A 108 -15.34 1.62 9.80
N SER A 109 -14.91 0.64 9.01
CA SER A 109 -14.28 0.88 7.71
C SER A 109 -14.21 -0.42 6.93
N TRP A 110 -13.76 -0.35 5.68
CA TRP A 110 -13.31 -1.51 4.94
C TRP A 110 -12.20 -2.28 5.67
N LYS A 111 -12.28 -3.61 5.61
CA LYS A 111 -11.35 -4.58 6.19
C LYS A 111 -11.09 -5.71 5.21
N THR A 112 -9.93 -6.34 5.35
CA THR A 112 -9.59 -7.56 4.61
C THR A 112 -10.06 -8.80 5.37
N LEU A 113 -10.80 -9.68 4.69
CA LEU A 113 -11.11 -11.03 5.15
C LEU A 113 -10.19 -12.02 4.46
N LEU A 114 -9.58 -12.91 5.24
CA LEU A 114 -8.64 -13.92 4.75
C LEU A 114 -9.14 -15.31 5.10
N ASN A 115 -9.28 -16.16 4.09
CA ASN A 115 -9.58 -17.57 4.25
C ASN A 115 -8.27 -18.38 4.23
N CYS A 116 -7.56 -18.35 5.36
CA CYS A 116 -6.33 -19.09 5.58
C CYS A 116 -6.19 -19.48 7.06
N GLU A 117 -5.20 -20.31 7.38
CA GLU A 117 -4.89 -20.61 8.77
C GLU A 117 -4.47 -19.35 9.54
N LYS A 118 -4.76 -19.35 10.85
CA LYS A 118 -4.50 -18.21 11.74
C LYS A 118 -3.05 -18.21 12.23
N ASN A 119 -2.10 -18.21 11.30
CA ASN A 119 -0.67 -18.02 11.56
C ASN A 119 -0.07 -17.03 10.56
N ILE A 120 1.06 -16.41 10.93
CA ILE A 120 1.68 -15.31 10.18
C ILE A 120 2.00 -15.74 8.75
N ASP A 121 2.64 -16.89 8.58
CA ASP A 121 3.08 -17.37 7.26
C ASP A 121 1.91 -17.63 6.32
N SER A 122 0.83 -18.21 6.83
CA SER A 122 -0.40 -18.47 6.07
C SER A 122 -1.10 -17.17 5.66
N ILE A 123 -1.15 -16.18 6.55
CA ILE A 123 -1.67 -14.84 6.27
C ILE A 123 -0.85 -14.17 5.15
N LYS A 124 0.49 -14.17 5.27
CA LYS A 124 1.38 -13.59 4.24
C LYS A 124 1.19 -14.28 2.90
N LYS A 125 1.15 -15.61 2.89
CA LYS A 125 0.93 -16.41 1.67
C LYS A 125 -0.44 -16.16 1.03
N CYS A 126 -1.49 -15.99 1.84
CA CYS A 126 -2.84 -15.70 1.39
C CYS A 126 -2.90 -14.33 0.68
N ILE A 127 -2.28 -13.31 1.28
CA ILE A 127 -2.20 -11.95 0.70
C ILE A 127 -1.38 -11.96 -0.59
N ARG A 128 -0.15 -12.50 -0.59
CA ARG A 128 0.76 -12.52 -1.75
C ARG A 128 0.16 -13.19 -2.98
N HIS A 129 -0.52 -14.32 -2.79
CA HIS A 129 -1.19 -15.02 -3.90
C HIS A 129 -2.56 -14.45 -4.21
N ASN A 130 -3.10 -13.61 -3.33
CA ASN A 130 -4.45 -13.06 -3.37
C ASN A 130 -5.54 -14.13 -3.59
N LYS A 131 -5.36 -15.30 -2.95
CA LYS A 131 -6.31 -16.42 -2.98
C LYS A 131 -6.97 -16.56 -1.62
N GLY A 132 -8.31 -16.55 -1.61
CA GLY A 132 -9.07 -16.52 -0.36
C GLY A 132 -9.11 -15.13 0.29
N VAL A 133 -8.91 -14.07 -0.49
CA VAL A 133 -8.97 -12.69 -0.03
C VAL A 133 -10.30 -12.08 -0.46
N ALA A 134 -10.97 -11.42 0.48
CA ALA A 134 -12.16 -10.62 0.24
C ALA A 134 -12.08 -9.31 1.05
N ILE A 135 -12.94 -8.35 0.75
CA ILE A 135 -13.10 -7.12 1.55
C ILE A 135 -14.51 -7.05 2.13
N THR A 136 -14.62 -6.51 3.33
CA THR A 136 -15.90 -6.30 4.02
C THR A 136 -15.94 -4.93 4.65
N LEU A 137 -17.11 -4.28 4.63
CA LEU A 137 -17.31 -3.01 5.30
C LEU A 137 -17.84 -3.27 6.71
N PHE A 138 -16.99 -3.07 7.72
CA PHE A 138 -17.37 -3.22 9.11
C PHE A 138 -18.14 -1.99 9.59
N ARG A 139 -19.37 -2.18 10.07
CA ARG A 139 -20.30 -1.12 10.48
C ARG A 139 -20.73 -1.30 11.94
N ASN A 140 -21.19 -0.20 12.55
CA ASN A 140 -21.90 -0.19 13.83
C ASN A 140 -23.38 -0.52 13.64
#